data_AF-A0A2W4XMF4-F1
#
_entry.id   AF-A0A2W4XMF4-F1
#
_cell.length_a   1.000
_cell.length_b   1.000
_cell.length_c   1.000
_cell.angle_alpha   90.00
_cell.angle_beta   90.00
_cell.angle_gamma   90.00
#
_symmetry.space_group_name_H-M   'P 1'
#
loop_
_entity.id
_entity.type
_entity.pdbx_description
1 polymer ?
#
loop_
_entity_poly.entity_id
_entity_poly.type
_entity_poly.pdbx_seq_one_letter_code
_entity_poly.pdbx_strand_id
1 'polypeptide(L)'
;MHIKQLALIALATTAATLAPSAFDAAQAATLGTGTTCAKATFAYMDCAGAFAGNDKGAQGTALTNLNTLFGSGWSLRGDSEVGGIVSFLSGGTSTTSGVAKTSLTGPGAIAVKAGNSYSLYTVNNLATFNWNTLGVTPVGKKGNTPNLSHISVYARAVNPPTTPRHIPEPGMLLGLVAIAGAGVRLKQKGDSSPAA
;
A
#
# COMPACT_ATOMS: atom_id res chain seq x y z
N MET A 1 -43.77 39.56 -41.18
CA MET A 1 -43.78 38.15 -40.71
C MET A 1 -42.40 37.57 -41.02
N HIS A 2 -41.46 37.50 -40.07
CA HIS A 2 -41.34 36.52 -38.98
C HIS A 2 -40.88 35.11 -39.44
N ILE A 3 -39.74 34.68 -38.85
CA ILE A 3 -39.42 33.31 -38.40
C ILE A 3 -38.81 32.38 -39.47
N LYS A 4 -37.72 31.63 -39.26
CA LYS A 4 -36.73 31.48 -38.17
C LYS A 4 -35.50 30.76 -38.75
N GLN A 5 -34.32 31.10 -38.23
CA GLN A 5 -33.08 30.34 -38.37
C GLN A 5 -33.24 28.94 -37.73
N LEU A 6 -32.69 27.89 -38.35
CA LEU A 6 -32.34 26.65 -37.66
C LEU A 6 -30.82 26.51 -37.65
N ALA A 7 -30.23 26.77 -36.49
CA ALA A 7 -28.86 26.41 -36.17
C ALA A 7 -28.85 24.96 -35.65
N LEU A 8 -28.08 24.09 -36.30
CA LEU A 8 -27.81 22.74 -35.84
C LEU A 8 -26.64 22.82 -34.84
N ILE A 9 -26.93 22.71 -33.55
CA ILE A 9 -25.90 22.61 -32.50
C ILE A 9 -25.53 21.13 -32.37
N ALA A 10 -24.37 20.75 -32.87
CA ALA A 10 -23.77 19.44 -32.62
C ALA A 10 -23.17 19.43 -31.22
N LEU A 11 -23.82 18.74 -30.28
CA LEU A 11 -23.27 18.43 -28.96
C LEU A 11 -22.19 17.35 -29.11
N ALA A 12 -20.92 17.77 -29.05
CA ALA A 12 -19.81 16.85 -28.88
C ALA A 12 -19.77 16.39 -27.41
N THR A 13 -20.24 15.18 -27.14
CA THR A 13 -20.09 14.52 -25.84
C THR A 13 -18.67 14.00 -25.67
N THR A 14 -17.81 14.78 -25.01
CA THR A 14 -16.47 14.34 -24.61
C THR A 14 -16.62 13.32 -23.48
N ALA A 15 -16.55 12.03 -23.80
CA ALA A 15 -16.45 10.98 -22.80
C ALA A 15 -15.07 11.06 -22.14
N ALA A 16 -15.02 11.58 -20.90
CA ALA A 16 -13.82 11.53 -20.08
C ALA A 16 -13.54 10.07 -19.70
N THR A 17 -12.60 9.43 -20.41
CA THR A 17 -12.06 8.13 -20.03
C THR A 17 -11.27 8.30 -18.74
N LEU A 18 -11.88 7.94 -17.61
CA LEU A 18 -11.20 7.79 -16.33
C LEU A 18 -10.16 6.67 -16.49
N ALA A 19 -8.90 7.04 -16.67
CA ALA A 19 -7.80 6.09 -16.58
C ALA A 19 -7.79 5.51 -15.16
N PRO A 20 -7.86 4.18 -14.98
CA PRO A 20 -7.72 3.59 -13.66
C PRO A 20 -6.32 3.92 -13.15
N SER A 21 -6.25 4.56 -12.00
CA SER A 21 -5.04 4.71 -11.21
C SER A 21 -4.44 3.31 -11.06
N ALA A 22 -3.22 3.11 -11.56
CA ALA A 22 -2.44 1.92 -11.26
C ALA A 22 -2.10 1.97 -9.76
N PHE A 23 -3.01 1.47 -8.93
CA PHE A 23 -2.61 0.93 -7.66
C PHE A 23 -1.68 -0.23 -8.01
N ASP A 24 -0.42 -0.15 -7.61
CA ASP A 24 0.39 -1.36 -7.46
C ASP A 24 -0.52 -2.36 -6.76
N ALA A 25 -0.83 -3.46 -7.44
CA ALA A 25 -1.51 -4.56 -6.81
C ALA A 25 -0.64 -4.92 -5.63
N ALA A 26 -1.08 -4.53 -4.43
CA ALA A 26 -0.55 -5.06 -3.20
C ALA A 26 -0.61 -6.56 -3.43
N GLN A 27 0.57 -7.18 -3.57
CA GLN A 27 0.64 -8.62 -3.55
C GLN A 27 -0.01 -8.98 -2.23
N ALA A 28 -1.20 -9.54 -2.31
CA ALA A 28 -1.86 -10.15 -1.17
C ALA A 28 -0.84 -11.19 -0.70
N ALA A 29 -0.07 -10.81 0.32
CA ALA A 29 0.84 -11.72 0.96
C ALA A 29 -0.04 -12.88 1.36
N THR A 30 0.19 -14.04 0.73
CA THR A 30 -0.54 -15.23 1.10
C THR A 30 -0.24 -15.42 2.57
N LEU A 31 -1.28 -15.20 3.38
CA LEU A 31 -1.19 -15.14 4.82
C LEU A 31 -0.30 -16.29 5.28
N GLY A 32 0.75 -15.97 6.04
CA GLY A 32 1.44 -17.00 6.80
C GLY A 32 0.34 -17.69 7.62
N THR A 33 0.06 -18.95 7.31
CA THR A 33 -1.00 -19.78 7.90
C THR A 33 -0.70 -20.13 9.36
N GLY A 34 -0.05 -19.22 10.08
CA GLY A 34 0.11 -19.23 11.52
C GLY A 34 -1.26 -18.99 12.16
N THR A 35 -1.91 -20.10 12.50
CA THR A 35 -3.24 -20.20 13.12
C THR A 35 -3.41 -19.43 14.44
N THR A 36 -2.35 -18.80 14.98
CA THR A 36 -2.43 -18.06 16.23
C THR A 36 -2.92 -16.63 16.05
N CYS A 37 -2.40 -15.83 15.10
CA CYS A 37 -2.78 -14.42 14.97
C CYS A 37 -4.23 -14.21 14.47
N ALA A 38 -4.80 -15.20 13.76
CA ALA A 38 -6.20 -15.22 13.35
C ALA A 38 -7.20 -15.28 14.52
N LYS A 39 -6.73 -15.54 15.75
CA LYS A 39 -7.56 -15.47 16.97
C LYS A 39 -7.84 -14.04 17.43
N ALA A 40 -7.14 -13.05 16.88
CA ALA A 40 -7.40 -11.67 17.22
C ALA A 40 -8.71 -11.20 16.57
N THR A 41 -9.59 -10.57 17.36
CA THR A 41 -10.96 -10.20 16.93
C THR A 41 -11.08 -8.78 16.38
N PHE A 42 -9.96 -8.11 16.11
CA PHE A 42 -9.94 -6.73 15.64
C PHE A 42 -9.68 -6.65 14.13
N ALA A 43 -10.16 -5.58 13.49
CA ALA A 43 -9.96 -5.32 12.06
C ALA A 43 -8.53 -4.88 11.76
N TYR A 44 -7.59 -5.81 11.86
CA TYR A 44 -6.25 -5.67 11.26
C TYR A 44 -6.35 -5.87 9.76
N MET A 45 -5.45 -5.25 9.01
CA MET A 45 -5.39 -5.46 7.57
C MET A 45 -4.83 -6.86 7.27
N ASP A 46 -3.70 -7.17 7.89
CA ASP A 46 -3.02 -8.47 7.83
C ASP A 46 -2.41 -8.81 9.19
N CYS A 47 -2.10 -10.09 9.38
CA CYS A 47 -1.36 -10.54 10.55
C CYS A 47 -0.41 -11.69 10.23
N ALA A 48 0.62 -11.86 11.06
CA ALA A 48 1.46 -13.04 11.06
C ALA A 48 2.02 -13.32 12.46
N GLY A 49 2.25 -14.60 12.76
CA GLY A 49 2.80 -15.06 14.03
C GLY A 49 2.23 -16.42 14.41
N ALA A 50 2.56 -16.97 15.58
CA ALA A 50 3.48 -16.41 16.57
C ALA A 50 4.93 -16.65 16.17
N PHE A 51 5.76 -15.61 16.28
CA PHE A 51 7.20 -15.69 16.09
C PHE A 51 7.89 -15.87 17.44
N ALA A 52 8.85 -16.79 17.52
CA ALA A 52 9.63 -17.01 18.74
C ALA A 52 10.57 -15.83 19.03
N GLY A 53 10.78 -15.55 20.31
CA GLY A 53 11.75 -14.54 20.76
C GLY A 53 11.17 -13.13 20.91
N ASN A 54 12.03 -12.14 20.69
CA ASN A 54 11.73 -10.72 20.74
C ASN A 54 11.46 -10.14 19.34
N ASP A 55 10.66 -9.09 19.30
CA ASP A 55 10.34 -8.33 18.10
C ASP A 55 11.38 -7.24 17.82
N LYS A 56 11.98 -6.62 18.85
CA LYS A 56 12.94 -5.51 18.74
C LYS A 56 14.29 -5.78 19.43
N GLY A 57 15.25 -4.86 19.23
CA GLY A 57 16.60 -4.91 19.80
C GLY A 57 17.52 -5.88 19.06
N ALA A 58 18.67 -6.21 19.67
CA ALA A 58 19.70 -7.08 19.05
C ALA A 58 19.20 -8.51 18.73
N GLN A 59 18.14 -8.95 19.41
CA GLN A 59 17.49 -10.25 19.20
C GLN A 59 16.15 -10.12 18.46
N GLY A 60 15.80 -8.90 18.02
CA GLY A 60 14.53 -8.59 17.41
C GLY A 60 14.46 -9.02 15.96
N THR A 61 13.45 -9.81 15.61
CA THR A 61 13.26 -10.30 14.22
C THR A 61 12.10 -9.63 13.49
N ALA A 62 11.39 -8.68 14.12
CA ALA A 62 10.18 -8.09 13.54
C ALA A 62 10.44 -7.32 12.25
N LEU A 63 11.53 -6.55 12.15
CA LEU A 63 11.84 -5.82 10.91
C LEU A 63 12.07 -6.76 9.74
N THR A 64 12.83 -7.84 9.95
CA THR A 64 13.06 -8.88 8.94
C THR A 64 11.75 -9.54 8.53
N ASN A 65 10.92 -9.94 9.50
CA ASN A 65 9.63 -10.58 9.23
C ASN A 65 8.66 -9.63 8.52
N LEU A 66 8.59 -8.36 8.92
CA LEU A 66 7.77 -7.35 8.26
C LEU A 66 8.21 -7.13 6.81
N ASN A 67 9.51 -6.98 6.57
CA ASN A 67 10.06 -6.80 5.23
C ASN A 67 9.81 -8.02 4.32
N THR A 68 9.87 -9.22 4.90
CA THR A 68 9.66 -10.48 4.17
C THR A 68 8.18 -10.73 3.87
N LEU A 69 7.29 -10.45 4.82
CA LEU A 69 5.88 -10.83 4.75
C LEU A 69 4.98 -9.72 4.19
N PHE A 70 5.32 -8.45 4.43
CA PHE A 70 4.47 -7.30 4.10
C PHE A 70 5.18 -6.24 3.25
N GLY A 71 6.26 -6.65 2.57
CA GLY A 71 7.09 -5.81 1.71
C GLY A 71 8.09 -4.94 2.47
N SER A 72 9.11 -4.45 1.76
CA SER A 72 10.25 -3.75 2.37
C SER A 72 9.96 -2.30 2.81
N GLY A 73 10.87 -1.75 3.61
CA GLY A 73 10.90 -0.31 3.94
C GLY A 73 10.40 0.02 5.34
N TRP A 74 10.25 -0.98 6.20
CA TRP A 74 9.82 -0.79 7.58
C TRP A 74 10.93 -0.24 8.47
N SER A 75 10.56 0.60 9.42
CA SER A 75 11.43 1.12 10.48
C SER A 75 10.71 1.09 11.82
N LEU A 76 11.42 0.74 12.89
CA LEU A 76 10.91 0.83 14.26
C LEU A 76 10.78 2.32 14.61
N ARG A 77 9.60 2.72 15.08
CA ARG A 77 9.33 4.11 15.48
C ARG A 77 9.31 4.31 16.98
N GLY A 78 9.07 3.24 17.73
CA GLY A 78 9.10 3.21 19.18
C GLY A 78 8.18 2.11 19.70
N ASP A 79 7.93 2.14 21.01
CA ASP A 79 7.21 1.09 21.71
C ASP A 79 6.49 1.63 22.95
N SER A 80 5.94 0.73 23.76
CA SER A 80 5.21 1.02 24.99
C SER A 80 6.04 0.98 26.27
N GLU A 81 7.37 0.86 26.17
CA GLU A 81 8.25 0.90 27.33
C GLU A 81 8.57 2.36 27.72
N VAL A 82 9.32 2.56 28.81
CA VAL A 82 9.56 3.88 29.40
C VAL A 82 10.21 4.82 28.37
N GLY A 83 9.58 5.97 28.14
CA GLY A 83 10.03 6.97 27.16
C GLY A 83 9.62 6.65 25.71
N GLY A 84 8.85 5.58 25.50
CA GLY A 84 8.32 5.19 24.20
C GLY A 84 7.12 6.05 23.73
N ILE A 85 6.75 5.90 22.46
CA ILE A 85 5.68 6.68 21.83
C ILE A 85 4.30 6.02 21.95
N VAL A 86 4.23 4.78 22.42
CA VAL A 86 2.97 4.04 22.59
C VAL A 86 2.47 4.24 24.01
N SER A 87 1.24 4.75 24.14
CA SER A 87 0.56 4.91 25.43
C SER A 87 -0.71 4.06 25.48
N PHE A 88 -0.94 3.37 26.59
CA PHE A 88 -2.18 2.62 26.79
C PHE A 88 -3.33 3.56 27.17
N LEU A 89 -4.43 3.46 26.43
CA LEU A 89 -5.72 4.07 26.80
C LEU A 89 -6.53 3.13 27.71
N SER A 90 -6.35 1.83 27.52
CA SER A 90 -6.88 0.78 28.39
C SER A 90 -5.99 -0.48 28.32
N GLY A 91 -6.00 -1.26 29.40
CA GLY A 91 -5.10 -2.41 29.54
C GLY A 91 -3.65 -2.00 29.80
N GLY A 92 -2.72 -2.95 29.64
CA GLY A 92 -1.28 -2.73 29.76
C GLY A 92 -0.52 -4.03 29.94
N THR A 93 0.67 -3.96 30.55
CA THR A 93 1.57 -5.12 30.73
C THR A 93 1.01 -6.24 31.62
N SER A 94 -0.05 -5.97 32.38
CA SER A 94 -0.74 -6.96 33.23
C SER A 94 -2.01 -7.53 32.60
N THR A 95 -2.37 -7.11 31.38
CA THR A 95 -3.59 -7.56 30.70
C THR A 95 -3.29 -8.27 29.38
N THR A 96 -4.30 -8.97 28.86
CA THR A 96 -4.21 -9.72 27.60
C THR A 96 -4.78 -8.97 26.40
N SER A 97 -5.48 -7.85 26.63
CA SER A 97 -6.04 -6.97 25.60
C SER A 97 -6.17 -5.54 26.10
N GLY A 98 -6.37 -4.62 25.16
CA GLY A 98 -6.61 -3.21 25.44
C GLY A 98 -6.61 -2.33 24.19
N VAL A 99 -6.49 -1.03 24.43
CA VAL A 99 -6.38 0.01 23.39
C VAL A 99 -5.12 0.81 23.64
N ALA A 100 -4.36 1.08 22.59
CA ALA A 100 -3.17 1.93 22.64
C ALA A 100 -3.28 3.08 21.64
N LYS A 101 -2.55 4.16 21.92
CA LYS A 101 -2.40 5.31 21.03
C LYS A 101 -0.93 5.64 20.82
N THR A 102 -0.64 6.33 19.72
CA THR A 102 0.69 6.90 19.44
C THR A 102 0.56 8.32 18.90
N SER A 103 1.69 9.03 18.78
CA SER A 103 1.77 10.29 18.05
C SER A 103 1.87 10.12 16.53
N LEU A 104 1.94 8.89 16.03
CA LEU A 104 2.02 8.59 14.59
C LEU A 104 0.62 8.54 13.98
N THR A 105 0.52 8.88 12.70
CA THR A 105 -0.72 8.77 11.93
C THR A 105 -0.47 8.00 10.64
N GLY A 106 -1.55 7.42 10.10
CA GLY A 106 -1.52 6.68 8.84
C GLY A 106 -1.11 5.21 8.99
N PRO A 107 -1.03 4.49 7.87
CA PRO A 107 -0.84 3.04 7.88
C PRO A 107 0.49 2.64 8.52
N GLY A 108 0.48 1.49 9.18
CA GLY A 108 1.69 0.96 9.81
C GLY A 108 1.55 -0.48 10.25
N ALA A 109 2.48 -0.92 11.07
CA ALA A 109 2.44 -2.24 11.68
C ALA A 109 2.73 -2.16 13.18
N ILE A 110 2.17 -3.10 13.92
CA ILE A 110 2.38 -3.27 15.36
C ILE A 110 2.92 -4.67 15.62
N ALA A 111 3.89 -4.79 16.52
CA ALA A 111 4.27 -6.07 17.11
C ALA A 111 3.71 -6.13 18.52
N VAL A 112 2.95 -7.19 18.82
CA VAL A 112 2.45 -7.46 20.17
C VAL A 112 3.28 -8.58 20.78
N LYS A 113 4.11 -8.25 21.77
CA LYS A 113 5.01 -9.19 22.46
C LYS A 113 4.37 -9.68 23.75
N ALA A 114 4.34 -11.00 23.94
CA ALA A 114 3.96 -11.61 25.21
C ALA A 114 4.61 -12.99 25.40
N GLY A 115 4.96 -13.33 26.65
CA GLY A 115 5.70 -14.56 26.95
C GLY A 115 6.99 -14.68 26.13
N ASN A 116 7.18 -15.82 25.45
CA ASN A 116 8.38 -16.11 24.64
C ASN A 116 8.16 -15.90 23.13
N SER A 117 7.13 -15.16 22.74
CA SER A 117 6.81 -14.91 21.33
C SER A 117 6.19 -13.54 21.08
N TYR A 118 6.05 -13.16 19.81
CA TYR A 118 5.30 -11.98 19.38
C TYR A 118 4.51 -12.27 18.11
N SER A 119 3.56 -11.39 17.80
CA SER A 119 2.82 -11.40 16.52
C SER A 119 2.78 -10.02 15.91
N LEU A 120 2.76 -9.98 14.58
CA LEU A 120 2.72 -8.77 13.77
C LEU A 120 1.32 -8.55 13.23
N TYR A 121 0.88 -7.30 13.21
CA TYR A 121 -0.39 -6.89 12.62
C TYR A 121 -0.19 -5.59 11.84
N THR A 122 -0.70 -5.51 10.62
CA THR A 122 -0.77 -4.25 9.86
C THR A 122 -2.09 -3.53 10.17
N VAL A 123 -2.02 -2.21 10.27
CA VAL A 123 -3.15 -1.35 10.62
C VAL A 123 -3.27 -0.19 9.64
N ASN A 124 -4.51 0.24 9.37
CA ASN A 124 -4.78 1.41 8.54
C ASN A 124 -4.31 2.73 9.20
N ASN A 125 -4.22 2.75 10.53
CA ASN A 125 -3.82 3.94 11.28
C ASN A 125 -3.11 3.60 12.60
N LEU A 126 -1.91 4.14 12.82
CA LEU A 126 -1.15 3.99 14.06
C LEU A 126 -1.58 4.95 15.19
N ALA A 127 -2.46 5.92 14.92
CA ALA A 127 -2.88 6.91 15.91
C ALA A 127 -3.57 6.26 17.10
N THR A 128 -4.43 5.28 16.85
CA THR A 128 -5.11 4.49 17.88
C THR A 128 -5.42 3.11 17.32
N PHE A 129 -5.11 2.07 18.08
CA PHE A 129 -5.35 0.70 17.67
C PHE A 129 -5.68 -0.18 18.88
N ASN A 130 -6.51 -1.19 18.62
CA ASN A 130 -6.75 -2.26 19.57
C ASN A 130 -5.60 -3.26 19.53
N TRP A 131 -5.38 -3.95 20.64
CA TRP A 131 -4.37 -5.01 20.73
C TRP A 131 -4.88 -6.15 21.61
N ASN A 132 -4.37 -7.36 21.33
CA ASN A 132 -4.48 -8.50 22.22
C ASN A 132 -3.31 -9.47 22.03
N THR A 133 -3.14 -10.34 23.01
CA THR A 133 -2.08 -11.36 23.09
C THR A 133 -2.53 -12.73 22.60
N LEU A 134 -3.76 -12.87 22.07
CA LEU A 134 -4.27 -14.16 21.57
C LEU A 134 -3.46 -14.67 20.38
N GLY A 135 -2.79 -13.77 19.66
CA GLY A 135 -1.94 -14.11 18.53
C GLY A 135 -0.60 -14.74 18.89
N VAL A 136 -0.17 -14.69 20.14
CA VAL A 136 1.13 -15.20 20.58
C VAL A 136 1.05 -16.66 21.02
N THR A 137 2.20 -17.32 21.20
CA THR A 137 2.27 -18.69 21.71
C THR A 137 1.77 -18.74 23.17
N PRO A 138 0.80 -19.62 23.50
CA PRO A 138 0.35 -19.82 24.87
C PRO A 138 1.48 -20.30 25.80
N VAL A 139 1.36 -20.02 27.09
CA VAL A 139 2.36 -20.35 28.12
C VAL A 139 1.81 -21.32 29.17
N GLY A 140 2.73 -22.06 29.79
CA GLY A 140 2.42 -23.00 30.86
C GLY A 140 1.71 -24.28 30.38
N LYS A 141 1.63 -25.28 31.27
CA LYS A 141 1.09 -26.61 30.94
C LYS A 141 -0.38 -26.61 30.53
N LYS A 142 -1.14 -25.59 30.91
CA LYS A 142 -2.57 -25.44 30.60
C LYS A 142 -2.84 -24.58 29.35
N GLY A 143 -1.81 -24.04 28.70
CA GLY A 143 -1.96 -23.23 27.49
C GLY A 143 -2.62 -21.87 27.73
N ASN A 144 -2.20 -21.17 28.79
CA ASN A 144 -2.76 -19.86 29.13
C ASN A 144 -2.24 -18.79 28.15
N THR A 145 -3.08 -17.81 27.83
CA THR A 145 -2.61 -16.61 27.10
C THR A 145 -1.73 -15.76 28.03
N PRO A 146 -0.48 -15.48 27.66
CA PRO A 146 0.40 -14.64 28.47
C PRO A 146 -0.06 -13.18 28.47
N ASN A 147 0.22 -12.47 29.57
CA ASN A 147 0.04 -11.01 29.63
C ASN A 147 1.03 -10.30 28.70
N LEU A 148 0.67 -9.08 28.31
CA LEU A 148 1.49 -8.24 27.44
C LEU A 148 2.86 -7.94 28.07
N SER A 149 3.94 -8.07 27.29
CA SER A 149 5.25 -7.54 27.66
C SER A 149 5.38 -6.10 27.18
N HIS A 150 5.21 -5.88 25.87
CA HIS A 150 5.20 -4.56 25.27
C HIS A 150 4.57 -4.59 23.86
N ILE A 151 4.33 -3.41 23.32
CA ILE A 151 3.93 -3.20 21.92
C ILE A 151 5.00 -2.35 21.24
N SER A 152 5.46 -2.78 20.07
CA SER A 152 6.33 -1.99 19.20
C SER A 152 5.55 -1.54 17.97
N VAL A 153 5.85 -0.34 17.47
CA VAL A 153 5.19 0.22 16.29
C VAL A 153 6.20 0.53 15.18
N TYR A 154 5.80 0.22 13.95
CA TYR A 154 6.62 0.31 12.77
C TYR A 154 5.90 1.12 11.71
N ALA A 155 6.64 2.01 11.05
CA ALA A 155 6.14 2.76 9.90
C ALA A 155 7.01 2.44 8.69
N ARG A 156 6.37 2.37 7.53
CA ARG A 156 7.08 2.27 6.25
C ARG A 156 7.54 3.65 5.83
N ALA A 157 8.78 3.76 5.36
CA ALA A 157 9.20 4.95 4.63
C ALA A 157 8.32 5.06 3.38
N VAL A 158 7.53 6.13 3.29
CA VAL A 158 6.90 6.49 2.03
C VAL A 158 8.04 7.00 1.17
N ASN A 159 8.54 6.18 0.25
CA ASN A 159 9.40 6.73 -0.80
C ASN A 159 8.57 7.85 -1.46
N PRO A 160 9.08 9.08 -1.59
CA PRO A 160 8.40 10.06 -2.44
C PRO A 160 8.21 9.41 -3.81
N PRO A 161 7.06 9.64 -4.48
CA PRO A 161 6.83 9.04 -5.79
C PRO A 161 8.05 9.32 -6.65
N THR A 162 8.67 8.25 -7.17
CA THR A 162 9.70 8.40 -8.21
C THR A 162 9.11 9.34 -9.24
N THR A 163 9.79 10.46 -9.50
CA THR A 163 9.40 11.42 -10.53
C THR A 163 8.93 10.63 -11.76
N PRO A 164 7.74 10.92 -12.31
CA PRO A 164 7.19 10.14 -13.41
C PRO A 164 8.25 10.02 -14.51
N ARG A 165 8.74 8.80 -14.74
CA ARG A 165 9.60 8.52 -15.87
C ARG A 165 8.76 8.84 -17.10
N HIS A 166 9.09 9.93 -17.79
CA HIS A 166 8.46 10.32 -19.04
C HIS A 166 8.64 9.19 -20.05
N ILE A 167 7.64 8.31 -20.15
CA ILE A 167 7.56 7.29 -21.18
C ILE A 167 7.23 8.06 -22.47
N PRO A 168 8.10 8.04 -23.50
CA PRO A 168 7.75 8.63 -24.79
C PRO A 168 6.46 7.97 -25.27
N GLU A 169 5.41 8.76 -25.46
CA GLU A 169 4.15 8.24 -25.96
C GLU A 169 4.38 7.55 -27.31
N PRO A 170 3.76 6.39 -27.56
CA PRO A 170 3.87 5.68 -28.85
C PRO A 170 3.41 6.51 -30.06
N GLY A 171 2.86 7.71 -29.87
CA GLY A 171 2.50 8.65 -30.92
C GLY A 171 3.68 9.19 -31.75
N MET A 172 4.93 9.19 -31.24
CA MET A 172 6.07 9.67 -32.03
C MET A 172 6.54 8.69 -33.12
N LEU A 173 6.22 7.39 -33.01
CA LEU A 173 6.59 6.42 -34.05
C LEU A 173 5.59 6.34 -35.23
N LEU A 174 4.36 6.79 -35.04
CA LEU A 174 3.36 6.83 -36.12
C LEU A 174 3.50 8.07 -37.03
N GLY A 175 4.17 9.13 -36.56
CA GLY A 175 4.39 10.35 -37.34
C GLY A 175 5.44 10.22 -38.46
N LEU A 176 6.36 9.25 -38.37
CA LEU A 176 7.45 9.10 -39.35
C LEU A 176 7.05 8.30 -40.60
N VAL A 177 5.94 7.56 -40.57
CA VAL A 177 5.46 6.80 -41.75
C VAL A 177 4.61 7.66 -42.68
N ALA A 178 3.97 8.73 -42.18
CA ALA A 178 3.05 9.54 -42.96
C ALA A 178 3.72 10.50 -43.96
N ILE A 179 5.01 10.82 -43.79
CA ILE A 179 5.70 11.81 -44.65
C ILE A 179 6.26 11.17 -45.94
N ALA A 180 6.39 9.85 -46.02
CA ALA A 180 6.89 9.16 -47.21
C ALA A 180 5.82 8.95 -48.31
N GLY A 181 4.52 9.08 -47.98
CA GLY A 181 3.43 8.69 -48.89
C GLY A 181 2.86 9.79 -49.79
N ALA A 182 3.18 11.07 -49.56
CA ALA A 182 2.54 12.19 -50.26
C ALA A 182 3.34 12.75 -51.46
N GLY A 183 4.45 12.11 -51.85
CA GLY A 183 5.38 12.63 -52.85
C GLY A 183 5.19 12.15 -54.29
N VAL A 184 4.36 11.13 -54.55
CA VAL A 184 4.19 10.58 -55.90
C VAL A 184 2.70 10.46 -56.18
N ARG A 185 2.11 11.51 -56.76
CA ARG A 185 0.96 11.47 -57.68
C ARG A 185 0.40 12.87 -57.91
N LEU A 186 1.22 13.79 -58.41
CA LEU A 186 0.70 14.90 -59.20
C LEU A 186 1.61 15.16 -60.38
N LYS A 187 0.96 15.34 -61.53
CA LYS A 187 1.46 15.87 -62.81
C LYS A 187 2.03 14.85 -63.79
N GLN A 188 1.14 14.19 -64.52
CA GLN A 188 1.30 14.01 -65.96
C GLN A 188 -0.07 13.77 -66.63
N LYS A 189 -0.74 14.89 -66.92
CA LYS A 189 -1.78 15.07 -67.93
C LYS A 189 -1.92 16.58 -68.06
N GLY A 190 -1.76 17.25 -69.17
CA GLY A 190 -1.40 16.98 -70.56
C GLY A 190 -1.40 18.39 -71.18
N ASP A 191 -0.65 18.61 -72.25
CA ASP A 191 -1.12 19.36 -73.42
C ASP A 191 0.04 19.81 -74.32
N SER A 192 -0.34 19.87 -75.57
CA SER A 192 0.42 19.82 -76.80
C SER A 192 0.95 21.18 -77.26
N SER A 193 1.70 21.15 -78.37
CA SER A 193 1.89 22.21 -79.40
C SER A 193 3.26 22.95 -79.40
N PRO A 194 3.65 23.62 -80.51
CA PRO A 194 4.76 23.21 -81.40
C PRO A 194 5.84 24.32 -81.57
N ALA A 195 6.69 24.18 -82.60
CA ALA A 195 7.80 25.03 -83.09
C ALA A 195 9.20 24.50 -82.68
N ALA A 196 10.18 24.38 -83.56
CA ALA A 196 10.42 24.98 -84.88
C ALA A 196 10.99 23.97 -85.89
#